data_AF-A0A354MXE3-F1
#
_entry.id   AF-A0A354MXE3-F1
#
_cell.length_a   1.000
_cell.length_b   1.000
_cell.length_c   1.000
_cell.angle_alpha   90.00
_cell.angle_beta   90.00
_cell.angle_gamma   90.00
#
_symmetry.space_group_name_H-M   'P 1'
#
loop_
_entity.id
_entity.type
_entity.pdbx_description
1 polymer ?
#
loop_
_entity_poly.entity_id
_entity_poly.type
_entity_poly.pdbx_seq_one_letter_code
_entity_poly.pdbx_strand_id
1 'polypeptide(L)'
;MDGAMLSRFGRRTGSRILEEFGREQSFGGSVGSGWQLYRGLYNYITPEVKENPGRIAATKIWFPDLKVMVARENPDPSHGMFVAMKGGNNDEFHNHNDVGNFMVYHDGKPVLIDTGVGTYTKQTFSSRRYELWFMQSSYHNLPDIGGVAERNGGAFRSSDEVYDEATGGVKMEIGHAYPAEAGILSYTRETVLTSGVVTMTDTLFLTEEKEIDFHYMSPVKPTLEGNTIALAEGRTMTFDPRLTPEIEEFEVKDGGIERNWKSPVLWRIHLRIKAKEGSYTVTVK
;
A
#
# COMPACT_ATOMS: atom_id res chain seq x y z
N MET A 1 18.05 -6.73 3.89
CA MET A 1 17.54 -8.08 3.57
C MET A 1 18.74 -9.01 3.38
N ASP A 2 18.67 -10.30 3.75
CA ASP A 2 19.79 -11.24 3.56
C ASP A 2 19.75 -11.85 2.15
N GLY A 3 20.38 -11.18 1.18
CA GLY A 3 20.37 -11.59 -0.22
C GLY A 3 21.02 -12.95 -0.48
N ALA A 4 22.11 -13.27 0.23
CA ALA A 4 22.85 -14.51 0.00
C ALA A 4 22.01 -15.71 0.43
N MET A 5 21.27 -15.59 1.53
CA MET A 5 20.28 -16.59 1.92
C MET A 5 19.20 -16.78 0.87
N LEU A 6 18.62 -15.69 0.34
CA LEU A 6 17.60 -15.77 -0.71
C LEU A 6 18.13 -16.43 -1.97
N SER A 7 19.36 -16.11 -2.38
CA SER A 7 20.04 -16.71 -3.52
C SER A 7 20.19 -18.22 -3.36
N ARG A 8 20.70 -18.67 -2.21
CA ARG A 8 20.82 -20.10 -1.88
C ARG A 8 19.45 -20.79 -1.84
N PHE A 9 18.44 -20.12 -1.31
CA PHE A 9 17.10 -20.67 -1.22
C PHE A 9 16.46 -20.84 -2.61
N GLY A 10 16.53 -19.82 -3.46
CA GLY A 10 16.09 -19.90 -4.86
C GLY A 10 16.77 -21.04 -5.61
N ARG A 11 18.09 -21.20 -5.47
CA ARG A 11 18.82 -22.33 -6.07
C ARG A 11 18.32 -23.69 -5.58
N ARG A 12 18.09 -23.83 -4.26
CA ARG A 12 17.62 -25.10 -3.65
C ARG A 12 16.20 -25.46 -4.06
N THR A 13 15.35 -24.48 -4.31
CA THR A 13 13.96 -24.69 -4.74
C THR A 13 13.79 -24.67 -6.26
N GLY A 14 14.85 -24.41 -7.03
CA GLY A 14 14.79 -24.26 -8.48
C GLY A 14 14.16 -22.94 -8.96
N SER A 15 13.94 -21.98 -8.07
CA SER A 15 13.38 -20.68 -8.41
C SER A 15 14.47 -19.71 -8.88
N ARG A 16 14.61 -19.61 -10.21
CA ARG A 16 15.57 -18.70 -10.85
C ARG A 16 15.34 -17.24 -10.49
N ILE A 17 14.09 -16.79 -10.50
CA ILE A 17 13.71 -15.41 -10.14
C ILE A 17 14.16 -15.09 -8.72
N LEU A 18 13.96 -16.02 -7.78
CA LEU A 18 14.35 -15.82 -6.39
C LEU A 18 15.87 -15.89 -6.19
N GLU A 19 16.56 -16.73 -6.97
CA GLU A 19 18.02 -16.75 -6.99
C GLU A 19 18.59 -15.42 -7.49
N GLU A 20 18.11 -14.92 -8.63
CA GLU A 20 18.54 -13.65 -9.23
C GLU A 20 18.23 -12.46 -8.31
N PHE A 21 17.04 -12.41 -7.71
CA PHE A 21 16.69 -11.41 -6.70
C PHE A 21 17.63 -11.46 -5.49
N GLY A 22 17.92 -12.65 -4.96
CA GLY A 22 18.87 -12.79 -3.86
C GLY A 22 20.29 -12.34 -4.23
N ARG A 23 20.73 -12.62 -5.47
CA ARG A 23 22.04 -12.19 -5.98
C ARG A 23 22.11 -10.66 -6.12
N GLU A 24 21.07 -10.03 -6.63
CA GLU A 24 20.92 -8.56 -6.69
C GLU A 24 21.03 -7.94 -5.30
N GLN A 25 20.24 -8.43 -4.32
CA GLN A 25 20.29 -7.95 -2.94
C GLN A 25 21.65 -8.17 -2.25
N SER A 26 22.49 -9.05 -2.79
CA SER A 26 23.84 -9.35 -2.28
C SER A 26 24.95 -8.55 -2.97
N PHE A 27 24.66 -7.88 -4.09
CA PHE A 27 25.66 -7.23 -4.94
C PHE A 27 26.39 -6.07 -4.23
N GLY A 28 25.80 -5.48 -3.19
CA GLY A 28 26.42 -4.47 -2.33
C GLY A 28 27.15 -5.01 -1.09
N GLY A 29 27.31 -6.32 -0.97
CA GLY A 29 27.92 -7.00 0.19
C GLY A 29 26.91 -7.87 0.94
N SER A 30 27.27 -9.13 1.20
CA SER A 30 26.40 -10.11 1.83
C SER A 30 26.84 -10.50 3.24
N VAL A 31 27.08 -9.54 4.14
CA VAL A 31 27.48 -9.92 5.52
C VAL A 31 26.86 -9.02 6.58
N GLY A 32 25.53 -9.06 6.66
CA GLY A 32 24.84 -8.79 7.92
C GLY A 32 24.42 -10.11 8.56
N SER A 33 25.26 -10.69 9.43
CA SER A 33 24.72 -11.66 10.39
C SER A 33 23.86 -10.86 11.35
N GLY A 34 22.54 -10.95 11.23
CA GLY A 34 21.68 -10.60 12.36
C GLY A 34 22.02 -11.48 13.59
N TRP A 35 21.06 -11.64 14.50
CA TRP A 35 21.19 -12.47 15.71
C TRP A 35 21.38 -14.00 15.47
N GLN A 36 21.69 -14.44 14.26
CA GLN A 36 21.67 -15.84 13.82
C GLN A 36 23.04 -16.25 13.24
N LEU A 37 23.94 -16.73 14.10
CA LEU A 37 25.31 -17.14 13.74
C LEU A 37 25.36 -18.13 12.56
N TYR A 38 24.44 -19.09 12.54
CA TYR A 38 24.32 -20.06 11.45
C TYR A 38 24.18 -19.38 10.08
N ARG A 39 23.34 -18.34 9.96
CA ARG A 39 23.13 -17.63 8.68
C ARG A 39 24.39 -16.87 8.26
N GLY A 40 25.05 -16.22 9.22
CA GLY A 40 26.32 -15.53 8.99
C GLY A 40 27.39 -16.47 8.43
N LEU A 41 27.54 -17.66 9.00
CA LEU A 41 28.50 -18.66 8.53
C LEU A 41 28.21 -19.13 7.10
N TYR A 42 26.94 -19.41 6.79
CA TYR A 42 26.55 -19.79 5.42
C TYR A 42 26.74 -18.65 4.42
N ASN A 43 26.54 -17.40 4.83
CA ASN A 43 26.81 -16.24 3.98
C ASN A 43 28.31 -16.10 3.69
N TYR A 44 29.17 -16.34 4.68
CA TYR A 44 30.63 -16.28 4.51
C TYR A 44 31.16 -17.28 3.45
N ILE A 45 30.57 -18.48 3.39
CA ILE A 45 30.96 -19.49 2.39
C ILE A 45 30.18 -19.38 1.06
N THR A 46 29.26 -18.42 0.93
CA THR A 46 28.52 -18.20 -0.31
C THR A 46 29.37 -17.35 -1.24
N PRO A 47 29.59 -17.78 -2.51
CA PRO A 47 30.37 -17.01 -3.46
C PRO A 47 29.83 -15.59 -3.64
N GLU A 48 30.73 -14.61 -3.63
CA GLU A 48 30.38 -13.22 -3.90
C GLU A 48 29.82 -13.05 -5.32
N VAL A 49 28.81 -12.21 -5.43
CA VAL A 49 28.21 -11.82 -6.71
C VAL A 49 29.10 -10.73 -7.31
N LYS A 50 29.88 -11.08 -8.33
CA LYS A 50 30.86 -10.17 -8.97
C LYS A 50 30.25 -9.18 -9.97
N GLU A 51 29.08 -9.48 -10.50
CA GLU A 51 28.37 -8.69 -11.50
C GLU A 51 26.94 -8.45 -11.05
N ASN A 52 26.45 -7.21 -11.20
CA ASN A 52 25.07 -6.90 -10.89
C ASN A 52 24.19 -7.58 -11.93
N PRO A 53 23.31 -8.52 -11.55
CA PRO A 53 22.41 -9.14 -12.52
C PRO A 53 21.44 -8.14 -13.16
N GLY A 54 21.34 -6.91 -12.63
CA GLY A 54 20.37 -5.90 -13.07
C GLY A 54 18.99 -6.20 -12.50
N ARG A 55 18.21 -5.14 -12.21
CA ARG A 55 16.89 -5.30 -11.62
C ARG A 55 15.85 -5.47 -12.72
N ILE A 56 15.27 -6.66 -12.82
CA ILE A 56 14.19 -6.97 -13.76
C ILE A 56 13.01 -7.51 -12.94
N ALA A 57 12.07 -6.63 -12.62
CA ALA A 57 10.79 -6.99 -12.01
C ALA A 57 9.71 -7.08 -13.09
N ALA A 58 8.79 -8.04 -12.95
CA ALA A 58 7.60 -8.05 -13.80
C ALA A 58 6.81 -6.74 -13.61
N THR A 59 6.29 -6.21 -14.73
CA THR A 59 5.60 -4.92 -14.75
C THR A 59 4.16 -5.00 -14.27
N LYS A 60 3.56 -6.20 -14.29
CA LYS A 60 2.19 -6.48 -13.88
C LYS A 60 2.17 -7.81 -13.14
N ILE A 61 1.68 -7.81 -11.91
CA ILE A 61 1.62 -9.00 -11.07
C ILE A 61 0.30 -9.00 -10.30
N TRP A 62 -0.37 -10.14 -10.31
CA TRP A 62 -1.50 -10.43 -9.44
C TRP A 62 -1.15 -11.62 -8.55
N PHE A 63 -1.29 -11.44 -7.23
CA PHE A 63 -1.16 -12.50 -6.24
C PHE A 63 -2.56 -12.93 -5.79
N PRO A 64 -3.21 -13.91 -6.43
CA PRO A 64 -4.62 -14.23 -6.19
C PRO A 64 -4.91 -14.68 -4.77
N ASP A 65 -3.96 -15.33 -4.09
CA ASP A 65 -4.15 -15.80 -2.72
C ASP A 65 -3.96 -14.68 -1.68
N LEU A 66 -3.12 -13.70 -1.98
CA LEU A 66 -2.89 -12.52 -1.12
C LEU A 66 -3.83 -11.36 -1.46
N LYS A 67 -4.51 -11.44 -2.62
CA LYS A 67 -5.29 -10.35 -3.22
C LYS A 67 -4.48 -9.07 -3.38
N VAL A 68 -3.21 -9.20 -3.78
CA VAL A 68 -2.31 -8.06 -4.00
C VAL A 68 -2.06 -7.89 -5.49
N MET A 69 -2.35 -6.69 -5.99
CA MET A 69 -2.00 -6.25 -7.34
C MET A 69 -0.76 -5.35 -7.28
N VAL A 70 0.12 -5.52 -8.25
CA VAL A 70 1.27 -4.65 -8.48
C VAL A 70 1.35 -4.29 -9.96
N ALA A 71 1.46 -3.01 -10.27
CA ALA A 71 1.73 -2.52 -11.62
C ALA A 71 2.86 -1.46 -11.60
N ARG A 72 3.73 -1.48 -12.62
CA ARG A 72 4.82 -0.51 -12.80
C ARG A 72 5.11 -0.28 -14.27
N GLU A 73 5.65 0.89 -14.60
CA GLU A 73 5.98 1.24 -15.99
C GLU A 73 7.27 0.59 -16.49
N ASN A 74 8.26 0.45 -15.60
CA ASN A 74 9.57 -0.04 -15.96
C ASN A 74 9.91 -1.35 -15.20
N PRO A 75 10.51 -2.35 -15.86
CA PRO A 75 11.07 -3.51 -15.17
C PRO A 75 12.15 -3.14 -14.14
N ASP A 76 12.86 -2.04 -14.32
CA ASP A 76 13.73 -1.45 -13.31
C ASP A 76 12.90 -0.57 -12.34
N PRO A 77 12.69 -1.00 -11.09
CA PRO A 77 11.85 -0.29 -10.12
C PRO A 77 12.39 1.06 -9.65
N SER A 78 13.61 1.46 -10.02
CA SER A 78 14.08 2.83 -9.78
C SER A 78 13.64 3.83 -10.85
N HIS A 79 12.83 3.41 -11.82
CA HIS A 79 12.37 4.24 -12.92
C HIS A 79 10.85 4.14 -13.13
N GLY A 80 10.19 5.29 -13.28
CA GLY A 80 8.78 5.41 -13.62
C GLY A 80 7.80 5.20 -12.46
N MET A 81 6.51 5.22 -12.79
CA MET A 81 5.41 5.05 -11.84
C MET A 81 5.26 3.59 -11.43
N PHE A 82 4.84 3.41 -10.18
CA PHE A 82 4.50 2.14 -9.56
C PHE A 82 3.25 2.31 -8.72
N VAL A 83 2.36 1.33 -8.75
CA VAL A 83 1.22 1.21 -7.85
C VAL A 83 1.13 -0.22 -7.31
N ALA A 84 0.76 -0.33 -6.04
CA ALA A 84 0.30 -1.58 -5.47
C ALA A 84 -1.05 -1.36 -4.79
N MET A 85 -1.93 -2.34 -4.87
CA MET A 85 -3.23 -2.34 -4.20
C MET A 85 -3.43 -3.67 -3.49
N LYS A 86 -4.01 -3.63 -2.29
CA LYS A 86 -4.29 -4.79 -1.46
C LYS A 86 -5.80 -4.97 -1.30
N GLY A 87 -6.29 -6.18 -1.50
CA GLY A 87 -7.60 -6.67 -1.03
C GLY A 87 -7.41 -7.65 0.11
N GLY A 88 -8.16 -8.76 0.09
CA GLY A 88 -7.99 -9.84 1.08
C GLY A 88 -8.92 -9.63 2.26
N ASN A 89 -8.45 -9.83 3.49
CA ASN A 89 -9.31 -9.67 4.67
C ASN A 89 -8.59 -9.10 5.90
N ASN A 90 -9.38 -8.53 6.80
CA ASN A 90 -8.91 -7.90 8.05
C ASN A 90 -8.64 -8.92 9.18
N ASP A 91 -8.24 -10.15 8.85
CA ASP A 91 -7.76 -11.18 9.79
C ASP A 91 -6.54 -11.94 9.24
N GLU A 92 -5.84 -11.34 8.28
CA GLU A 92 -4.55 -11.86 7.82
C GLU A 92 -3.46 -11.77 8.91
N PHE A 93 -2.44 -12.63 8.82
CA PHE A 93 -1.33 -12.60 9.76
C PHE A 93 -0.63 -11.23 9.74
N HIS A 94 -0.56 -10.58 10.91
CA HIS A 94 0.00 -9.24 11.06
C HIS A 94 -0.70 -8.15 10.24
N ASN A 95 -1.99 -8.33 9.94
CA ASN A 95 -2.77 -7.37 9.15
C ASN A 95 -2.97 -6.00 9.79
N HIS A 96 -3.35 -5.01 9.00
CA HIS A 96 -4.09 -3.84 9.45
C HIS A 96 -5.57 -3.97 9.02
N ASN A 97 -6.40 -2.97 9.33
CA ASN A 97 -7.70 -2.83 8.68
C ASN A 97 -7.51 -1.98 7.41
N ASP A 98 -7.15 -2.62 6.30
CA ASP A 98 -6.63 -1.95 5.10
C ASP A 98 -7.10 -2.59 3.77
N VAL A 99 -8.30 -3.16 3.74
CA VAL A 99 -8.83 -3.82 2.54
C VAL A 99 -9.22 -2.79 1.48
N GLY A 100 -8.46 -2.75 0.38
CA GLY A 100 -8.63 -1.78 -0.70
C GLY A 100 -7.63 -0.62 -0.63
N ASN A 101 -6.73 -0.64 0.35
CA ASN A 101 -5.62 0.29 0.44
C ASN A 101 -4.67 0.13 -0.77
N PHE A 102 -4.01 1.22 -1.12
CA PHE A 102 -3.06 1.26 -2.23
C PHE A 102 -1.88 2.16 -1.88
N MET A 103 -0.80 2.07 -2.64
CA MET A 103 0.35 2.97 -2.52
C MET A 103 0.92 3.29 -3.89
N VAL A 104 1.49 4.49 -4.02
CA VAL A 104 2.06 5.00 -5.27
C VAL A 104 3.50 5.41 -5.05
N TYR A 105 4.38 5.00 -5.96
CA TYR A 105 5.79 5.33 -5.96
C TYR A 105 6.19 5.87 -7.34
N HIS A 106 7.21 6.73 -7.37
CA HIS A 106 7.83 7.25 -8.59
C HIS A 106 9.35 7.14 -8.44
N ASP A 107 10.03 6.57 -9.44
CA ASP A 107 11.48 6.35 -9.44
C ASP A 107 11.98 5.64 -8.16
N GLY A 108 11.21 4.66 -7.68
CA GLY A 108 11.51 3.89 -6.47
C GLY A 108 11.32 4.65 -5.15
N LYS A 109 10.71 5.83 -5.16
CA LYS A 109 10.47 6.67 -3.98
C LYS A 109 8.98 6.88 -3.70
N PRO A 110 8.59 7.05 -2.42
CA PRO A 110 7.19 7.13 -2.00
C PRO A 110 6.50 8.42 -2.46
N VAL A 111 5.27 8.30 -2.98
CA VAL A 111 4.40 9.43 -3.39
C VAL A 111 3.14 9.46 -2.53
N LEU A 112 2.32 8.41 -2.60
CA LEU A 112 1.22 8.13 -1.67
C LEU A 112 1.58 6.86 -0.90
N ILE A 113 1.48 6.90 0.42
CA ILE A 113 2.12 5.91 1.28
C ILE A 113 1.10 5.06 2.02
N ASP A 114 1.51 3.85 2.38
CA ASP A 114 0.99 3.23 3.59
C ASP A 114 1.86 3.71 4.77
N THR A 115 1.26 4.08 5.91
CA THR A 115 2.03 4.59 7.05
C THR A 115 2.97 3.54 7.66
N GLY A 116 2.70 2.27 7.39
CA GLY A 116 3.52 1.13 7.79
C GLY A 116 3.28 0.72 9.23
N VAL A 117 4.13 -0.19 9.70
CA VAL A 117 3.97 -0.81 11.01
C VAL A 117 4.67 0.00 12.11
N GLY A 118 3.99 0.16 13.24
CA GLY A 118 4.55 0.73 14.46
C GLY A 118 5.50 -0.19 15.22
N THR A 119 6.00 0.33 16.34
CA THR A 119 6.83 -0.43 17.27
C THR A 119 5.99 -1.56 17.87
N TYR A 120 6.48 -2.80 17.78
CA TYR A 120 5.82 -3.93 18.41
C TYR A 120 5.87 -3.81 19.94
N THR A 121 4.69 -3.70 20.53
CA THR A 121 4.49 -3.62 21.98
C THR A 121 3.56 -4.74 22.45
N LYS A 122 3.36 -4.87 23.76
CA LYS A 122 2.34 -5.76 24.33
C LYS A 122 0.94 -5.47 23.75
N GLN A 123 0.65 -4.22 23.41
CA GLN A 123 -0.64 -3.83 22.84
C GLN A 123 -0.85 -4.43 21.45
N THR A 124 0.20 -4.44 20.61
CA THR A 124 0.19 -5.04 19.27
C THR A 124 -0.26 -6.50 19.28
N PHE A 125 0.14 -7.26 20.32
CA PHE A 125 -0.19 -8.68 20.48
C PHE A 125 -1.38 -8.91 21.43
N SER A 126 -2.30 -7.95 21.51
CA SER A 126 -3.50 -8.04 22.35
C SER A 126 -4.76 -7.69 21.55
N SER A 127 -5.94 -7.89 22.14
CA SER A 127 -7.21 -7.44 21.58
C SER A 127 -7.28 -5.92 21.37
N ARG A 128 -6.42 -5.15 22.07
CA ARG A 128 -6.33 -3.68 21.95
C ARG A 128 -5.45 -3.19 20.80
N ARG A 129 -5.01 -4.09 19.92
CA ARG A 129 -4.15 -3.73 18.77
C ARG A 129 -4.83 -2.71 17.85
N TYR A 130 -6.15 -2.78 17.71
CA TYR A 130 -6.94 -1.85 16.89
C TYR A 130 -7.31 -0.54 17.61
N GLU A 131 -6.75 -0.29 18.81
CA GLU A 131 -6.70 1.06 19.38
C GLU A 131 -5.48 1.84 18.87
N LEU A 132 -4.52 1.16 18.24
CA LEU A 132 -3.36 1.79 17.59
C LEU A 132 -3.83 2.40 16.26
N TRP A 133 -3.60 3.70 16.08
CA TRP A 133 -4.11 4.45 14.93
C TRP A 133 -3.65 3.86 13.58
N PHE A 134 -2.40 3.40 13.49
CA PHE A 134 -1.82 2.82 12.28
C PHE A 134 -2.36 1.42 11.93
N MET A 135 -3.25 0.86 12.76
CA MET A 135 -3.97 -0.39 12.47
C MET A 135 -5.39 -0.12 11.94
N GLN A 136 -5.83 1.15 11.90
CA GLN A 136 -7.19 1.55 11.50
C GLN A 136 -7.20 2.06 10.05
N SER A 137 -8.27 1.76 9.30
CA SER A 137 -8.43 2.19 7.90
C SER A 137 -8.32 3.70 7.71
N SER A 138 -8.72 4.49 8.71
CA SER A 138 -8.67 5.95 8.64
C SER A 138 -7.24 6.51 8.50
N TYR A 139 -6.20 5.69 8.70
CA TYR A 139 -4.78 6.07 8.50
C TYR A 139 -4.13 5.29 7.35
N HIS A 140 -4.96 4.80 6.43
CA HIS A 140 -4.63 4.19 5.16
C HIS A 140 -5.29 4.97 4.02
N ASN A 141 -5.02 4.63 2.77
CA ASN A 141 -5.61 5.32 1.62
C ASN A 141 -7.04 4.83 1.34
N LEU A 142 -7.92 4.97 2.34
CA LEU A 142 -9.28 4.41 2.39
C LEU A 142 -10.26 5.46 2.94
N PRO A 143 -11.56 5.38 2.62
CA PRO A 143 -12.53 6.30 3.19
C PRO A 143 -13.04 5.88 4.57
N ASP A 144 -13.51 6.86 5.34
CA ASP A 144 -14.53 6.64 6.37
C ASP A 144 -15.92 6.92 5.78
N ILE A 145 -16.91 6.06 6.07
CA ILE A 145 -18.30 6.19 5.58
C ILE A 145 -19.22 6.57 6.73
N GLY A 146 -19.67 7.83 6.77
CA GLY A 146 -20.44 8.38 7.88
C GLY A 146 -19.69 8.37 9.19
N GLY A 147 -18.36 8.53 9.15
CA GLY A 147 -17.47 8.38 10.31
C GLY A 147 -17.22 6.93 10.75
N VAL A 148 -17.59 5.95 9.92
CA VAL A 148 -17.38 4.52 10.18
C VAL A 148 -16.20 4.01 9.35
N ALA A 149 -15.17 3.55 10.05
CA ALA A 149 -13.99 2.88 9.50
C ALA A 149 -14.23 1.39 9.24
N GLU A 150 -13.29 0.73 8.56
CA GLU A 150 -13.27 -0.73 8.44
C GLU A 150 -13.12 -1.41 9.81
N ARG A 151 -13.56 -2.67 9.88
CA ARG A 151 -13.51 -3.46 11.10
C ARG A 151 -12.61 -4.68 10.96
N ASN A 152 -12.04 -5.12 12.07
CA ASN A 152 -11.17 -6.30 12.12
C ASN A 152 -11.96 -7.62 12.10
N GLY A 153 -11.38 -8.66 11.51
CA GLY A 153 -11.92 -10.02 11.44
C GLY A 153 -12.12 -10.52 10.01
N GLY A 154 -12.06 -11.83 9.78
CA GLY A 154 -12.03 -12.41 8.43
C GLY A 154 -13.33 -12.27 7.64
N ALA A 155 -14.43 -11.91 8.33
CA ALA A 155 -15.68 -11.53 7.68
C ALA A 155 -15.55 -10.19 6.92
N PHE A 156 -14.68 -9.30 7.38
CA PHE A 156 -14.39 -8.01 6.78
C PHE A 156 -13.30 -8.18 5.71
N ARG A 157 -13.72 -8.22 4.45
CA ARG A 157 -12.88 -8.66 3.33
C ARG A 157 -13.31 -8.06 2.01
N SER A 158 -12.44 -8.15 1.00
CA SER A 158 -12.81 -7.91 -0.39
C SER A 158 -13.57 -9.12 -0.98
N SER A 159 -14.29 -8.87 -2.06
CA SER A 159 -14.86 -9.90 -2.93
C SER A 159 -14.85 -9.45 -4.39
N ASP A 160 -15.28 -10.36 -5.27
CA ASP A 160 -15.53 -10.09 -6.69
C ASP A 160 -14.33 -9.46 -7.40
N GLU A 161 -13.13 -9.97 -7.09
CA GLU A 161 -11.90 -9.43 -7.63
C GLU A 161 -11.76 -9.76 -9.13
N VAL A 162 -11.63 -8.72 -9.94
CA VAL A 162 -11.40 -8.83 -11.38
C VAL A 162 -10.06 -8.17 -11.69
N TYR A 163 -9.07 -9.01 -12.04
CA TYR A 163 -7.77 -8.56 -12.52
C TYR A 163 -7.75 -8.59 -14.05
N ASP A 164 -7.37 -7.48 -14.66
CA ASP A 164 -7.20 -7.37 -16.11
C ASP A 164 -5.71 -7.50 -16.45
N GLU A 165 -5.31 -8.62 -17.06
CA GLU A 165 -3.92 -8.87 -17.46
C GLU A 165 -3.42 -7.86 -18.51
N ALA A 166 -4.31 -7.35 -19.36
CA ALA A 166 -3.94 -6.45 -20.44
C ALA A 166 -3.56 -5.07 -19.91
N THR A 167 -4.28 -4.54 -18.92
CA THR A 167 -3.98 -3.25 -18.29
C THR A 167 -3.10 -3.39 -17.04
N GLY A 168 -3.12 -4.54 -16.38
CA GLY A 168 -2.56 -4.73 -15.04
C GLY A 168 -3.44 -4.14 -13.94
N GLY A 169 -4.66 -3.71 -14.28
CA GLY A 169 -5.61 -3.13 -13.34
C GLY A 169 -6.35 -4.18 -12.53
N VAL A 170 -6.88 -3.75 -11.38
CA VAL A 170 -7.76 -4.60 -10.55
C VAL A 170 -8.97 -3.81 -10.10
N LYS A 171 -10.12 -4.47 -10.11
CA LYS A 171 -11.36 -4.00 -9.50
C LYS A 171 -11.81 -4.98 -8.41
N MET A 172 -12.23 -4.47 -7.26
CA MET A 172 -12.69 -5.28 -6.13
C MET A 172 -13.90 -4.64 -5.46
N GLU A 173 -14.83 -5.45 -4.95
CA GLU A 173 -15.84 -5.03 -3.98
C GLU A 173 -15.18 -5.03 -2.59
N ILE A 174 -15.15 -3.89 -1.93
CA ILE A 174 -14.50 -3.68 -0.62
C ILE A 174 -15.47 -3.22 0.46
N GLY A 175 -16.75 -3.01 0.13
CA GLY A 175 -17.78 -2.59 1.08
C GLY A 175 -17.96 -3.57 2.24
N HIS A 176 -17.68 -4.86 2.01
CA HIS A 176 -17.72 -5.88 3.05
C HIS A 176 -16.63 -5.73 4.12
N ALA A 177 -15.59 -4.92 3.91
CA ALA A 177 -14.60 -4.59 4.94
C ALA A 177 -15.13 -3.64 6.02
N TYR A 178 -16.25 -2.96 5.74
CA TYR A 178 -16.92 -2.05 6.64
C TYR A 178 -18.05 -2.75 7.40
N PRO A 179 -18.32 -2.36 8.65
CA PRO A 179 -19.42 -2.93 9.41
C PRO A 179 -20.77 -2.38 8.94
N ALA A 180 -21.86 -3.06 9.30
CA ALA A 180 -23.21 -2.77 8.78
C ALA A 180 -23.67 -1.32 9.03
N GLU A 181 -23.18 -0.70 10.12
CA GLU A 181 -23.46 0.69 10.47
C GLU A 181 -22.94 1.70 9.42
N ALA A 182 -21.95 1.32 8.60
CA ALA A 182 -21.52 2.12 7.45
C ALA A 182 -22.63 2.27 6.40
N GLY A 183 -23.58 1.33 6.33
CA GLY A 183 -24.73 1.38 5.42
C GLY A 183 -24.35 1.24 3.95
N ILE A 184 -23.27 0.52 3.66
CA ILE A 184 -22.81 0.25 2.29
C ILE A 184 -23.64 -0.87 1.67
N LEU A 185 -24.26 -0.60 0.52
CA LEU A 185 -24.91 -1.61 -0.32
C LEU A 185 -23.91 -2.24 -1.29
N SER A 186 -23.04 -1.43 -1.86
CA SER A 186 -21.88 -1.85 -2.67
C SER A 186 -20.84 -0.73 -2.65
N TYR A 187 -19.58 -1.12 -2.56
CA TYR A 187 -18.44 -0.23 -2.71
C TYR A 187 -17.36 -0.95 -3.52
N THR A 188 -17.28 -0.62 -4.82
CA THR A 188 -16.19 -1.11 -5.67
C THR A 188 -15.09 -0.09 -5.82
N ARG A 189 -13.84 -0.54 -5.74
CA ARG A 189 -12.65 0.24 -6.02
C ARG A 189 -11.87 -0.38 -7.18
N GLU A 190 -11.45 0.46 -8.12
CA GLU A 190 -10.67 0.07 -9.29
C GLU A 190 -9.37 0.87 -9.38
N THR A 191 -8.26 0.17 -9.61
CA THR A 191 -6.93 0.78 -9.84
C THR A 191 -6.38 0.40 -11.19
N VAL A 192 -5.86 1.38 -11.94
CA VAL A 192 -5.17 1.16 -13.21
C VAL A 192 -3.93 2.04 -13.27
N LEU A 193 -2.83 1.52 -13.83
CA LEU A 193 -1.65 2.30 -14.22
C LEU A 193 -1.51 2.26 -15.75
N THR A 194 -1.72 3.40 -16.41
CA THR A 194 -1.58 3.54 -17.87
C THR A 194 -0.83 4.82 -18.20
N SER A 195 0.22 4.72 -19.03
CA SER A 195 0.94 5.89 -19.58
C SER A 195 1.40 6.90 -18.52
N GLY A 196 2.04 6.45 -17.44
CA GLY A 196 2.54 7.32 -16.38
C GLY A 196 1.48 7.82 -15.40
N VAL A 197 0.27 7.30 -15.49
CA VAL A 197 -0.87 7.81 -14.73
C VAL A 197 -1.51 6.68 -13.94
N VAL A 198 -1.53 6.82 -12.61
CA VAL A 198 -2.28 5.95 -11.71
C VAL A 198 -3.68 6.53 -11.54
N THR A 199 -4.70 5.77 -11.90
CA THR A 199 -6.10 6.14 -11.70
C THR A 199 -6.72 5.22 -10.66
N MET A 200 -7.37 5.83 -9.67
CA MET A 200 -8.18 5.15 -8.68
C MET A 200 -9.63 5.63 -8.82
N THR A 201 -10.56 4.69 -9.00
CA THR A 201 -11.99 5.00 -9.10
C THR A 201 -12.75 4.26 -8.01
N ASP A 202 -13.43 5.03 -7.17
CA ASP A 202 -14.30 4.57 -6.11
C ASP A 202 -15.76 4.71 -6.56
N THR A 203 -16.54 3.63 -6.52
CA THR A 203 -17.97 3.65 -6.84
C THR A 203 -18.76 3.09 -5.68
N LEU A 204 -19.62 3.91 -5.07
CA LEU A 204 -20.34 3.62 -3.84
C LEU A 204 -21.85 3.73 -4.01
N PHE A 205 -22.58 2.84 -3.34
CA PHE A 205 -24.01 2.87 -3.14
C PHE A 205 -24.31 2.65 -1.67
N LEU A 206 -25.02 3.58 -1.04
CA LEU A 206 -25.34 3.58 0.39
C LEU A 206 -26.86 3.48 0.60
N THR A 207 -27.25 3.02 1.80
CA THR A 207 -28.66 2.94 2.20
C THR A 207 -29.32 4.31 2.32
N GLU A 208 -28.55 5.32 2.72
CA GLU A 208 -28.95 6.71 2.93
C GLU A 208 -27.78 7.65 2.62
N GLU A 209 -28.06 8.96 2.53
CA GLU A 209 -27.00 9.94 2.35
C GLU A 209 -26.11 10.00 3.60
N LYS A 210 -24.80 9.85 3.39
CA LYS A 210 -23.79 9.99 4.44
C LYS A 210 -22.63 10.83 3.95
N GLU A 211 -21.84 11.34 4.88
CA GLU A 211 -20.53 11.88 4.54
C GLU A 211 -19.60 10.74 4.15
N ILE A 212 -18.89 10.89 3.04
CA ILE A 212 -17.81 10.02 2.60
C ILE A 212 -16.54 10.85 2.68
N ASP A 213 -15.58 10.41 3.48
CA ASP A 213 -14.31 11.10 3.67
C ASP A 213 -13.18 10.20 3.19
N PHE A 214 -12.72 10.40 1.95
CA PHE A 214 -11.61 9.64 1.39
C PHE A 214 -10.28 10.13 1.96
N HIS A 215 -9.50 9.23 2.53
CA HIS A 215 -8.16 9.54 3.05
C HIS A 215 -7.07 9.16 2.07
N TYR A 216 -6.03 9.98 1.99
CA TYR A 216 -4.77 9.66 1.33
C TYR A 216 -3.57 10.11 2.16
N MET A 217 -2.62 9.22 2.40
CA MET A 217 -1.48 9.46 3.29
C MET A 217 -0.27 9.94 2.49
N SER A 218 0.38 10.99 2.99
CA SER A 218 1.55 11.60 2.36
C SER A 218 2.74 11.69 3.34
N PRO A 219 3.97 11.36 2.89
CA PRO A 219 5.18 11.47 3.69
C PRO A 219 5.67 12.92 3.84
N VAL A 220 5.18 13.84 3.00
CA VAL A 220 5.55 15.26 2.99
C VAL A 220 4.30 16.12 2.98
N LYS A 221 4.44 17.39 3.37
CA LYS A 221 3.34 18.36 3.36
C LYS A 221 2.78 18.54 1.94
N PRO A 222 1.54 18.14 1.67
CA PRO A 222 0.90 18.42 0.39
C PRO A 222 0.54 19.91 0.29
N THR A 223 0.40 20.41 -0.94
CA THR A 223 -0.14 21.76 -1.19
C THR A 223 -1.30 21.67 -2.19
N LEU A 224 -2.38 22.40 -1.91
CA LEU A 224 -3.60 22.38 -2.70
C LEU A 224 -3.69 23.62 -3.61
N GLU A 225 -3.99 23.41 -4.89
CA GLU A 225 -4.34 24.45 -5.86
C GLU A 225 -5.54 23.98 -6.69
N GLY A 226 -6.71 24.59 -6.48
CA GLY A 226 -7.95 24.16 -7.13
C GLY A 226 -8.30 22.71 -6.77
N ASN A 227 -8.39 21.84 -7.77
CA ASN A 227 -8.62 20.39 -7.60
C ASN A 227 -7.32 19.55 -7.79
N THR A 228 -6.16 20.18 -7.61
CA THR A 228 -4.84 19.54 -7.75
C THR A 228 -4.08 19.64 -6.44
N ILE A 229 -3.51 18.53 -5.98
CA ILE A 229 -2.65 18.43 -4.81
C ILE A 229 -1.25 18.08 -5.26
N ALA A 230 -0.26 18.90 -4.90
CA ALA A 230 1.15 18.56 -5.07
C ALA A 230 1.58 17.53 -4.01
N LEU A 231 2.27 16.49 -4.46
CA LEU A 231 2.77 15.37 -3.65
C LEU A 231 4.30 15.31 -3.70
N ALA A 232 4.88 14.32 -3.01
CA ALA A 232 6.32 14.04 -3.08
C ALA A 232 6.81 13.75 -4.51
N GLU A 233 8.12 13.86 -4.73
CA GLU A 233 8.78 13.56 -6.01
C GLU A 233 8.23 14.34 -7.21
N GLY A 234 7.73 15.55 -6.96
CA GLY A 234 7.17 16.43 -7.98
C GLY A 234 5.92 15.87 -8.67
N ARG A 235 5.26 14.88 -8.05
CA ARG A 235 4.01 14.30 -8.54
C ARG A 235 2.82 15.14 -8.13
N THR A 236 1.71 14.95 -8.82
CA THR A 236 0.45 15.63 -8.52
C THR A 236 -0.69 14.63 -8.47
N MET A 237 -1.63 14.85 -7.56
CA MET A 237 -2.91 14.16 -7.52
C MET A 237 -4.03 15.12 -7.89
N THR A 238 -4.78 14.81 -8.94
CA THR A 238 -6.03 15.51 -9.28
C THR A 238 -7.21 14.70 -8.78
N PHE A 239 -8.26 15.37 -8.33
CA PHE A 239 -9.46 14.72 -7.81
C PHE A 239 -10.74 15.32 -8.39
N ASP A 240 -11.85 14.59 -8.20
CA ASP A 240 -13.18 15.02 -8.62
C ASP A 240 -13.57 16.38 -7.99
N PRO A 241 -13.89 17.41 -8.79
CA PRO A 241 -14.19 18.76 -8.28
C PRO A 241 -15.39 18.85 -7.32
N ARG A 242 -16.22 17.81 -7.22
CA ARG A 242 -17.34 17.75 -6.26
C ARG A 242 -16.85 17.48 -4.83
N LEU A 243 -15.63 16.97 -4.66
CA LEU A 243 -15.04 16.68 -3.37
C LEU A 243 -14.48 17.95 -2.72
N THR A 244 -14.66 18.06 -1.40
CA THR A 244 -14.10 19.14 -0.59
C THR A 244 -12.79 18.70 0.05
N PRO A 245 -11.64 19.31 -0.32
CA PRO A 245 -10.34 18.91 0.20
C PRO A 245 -10.02 19.52 1.58
N GLU A 246 -9.33 18.75 2.43
CA GLU A 246 -8.64 19.24 3.62
C GLU A 246 -7.29 18.52 3.76
N ILE A 247 -6.27 19.22 4.26
CA ILE A 247 -4.94 18.66 4.53
C ILE A 247 -4.71 18.72 6.03
N GLU A 248 -4.63 17.55 6.66
CA GLU A 248 -4.35 17.37 8.08
C GLU A 248 -2.88 17.02 8.31
N GLU A 249 -2.24 17.74 9.23
CA GLU A 249 -0.97 17.33 9.84
C GLU A 249 -1.28 16.54 11.11
N PHE A 250 -0.66 15.38 11.30
CA PHE A 250 -0.79 14.64 12.55
C PHE A 250 0.56 14.13 13.07
N GLU A 251 0.69 14.12 14.39
CA GLU A 251 1.86 13.57 15.08
C GLU A 251 1.80 12.04 15.10
N VAL A 252 2.89 11.39 14.69
CA VAL A 252 2.99 9.92 14.58
C VAL A 252 3.01 9.23 15.94
N LYS A 253 3.78 9.78 16.91
CA LYS A 253 3.92 9.27 18.29
C LYS A 253 4.29 7.79 18.41
N ASP A 254 4.96 7.23 17.40
CA ASP A 254 5.50 5.87 17.39
C ASP A 254 6.92 5.86 16.85
N GLY A 255 7.90 5.49 17.68
CA GLY A 255 9.32 5.55 17.31
C GLY A 255 9.76 4.57 16.22
N GLY A 256 8.91 3.63 15.81
CA GLY A 256 9.13 2.74 14.68
C GLY A 256 8.76 3.43 13.37
N ILE A 257 7.54 3.98 13.30
CA ILE A 257 7.07 4.75 12.14
C ILE A 257 7.92 6.01 11.94
N GLU A 258 8.24 6.75 13.03
CA GLU A 258 9.11 7.93 12.95
C GLU A 258 10.48 7.61 12.36
N ARG A 259 11.03 6.44 12.69
CA ARG A 259 12.32 5.98 12.16
C ARG A 259 12.23 5.57 10.70
N ASN A 260 11.13 4.93 10.30
CA ASN A 260 10.89 4.51 8.91
C ASN A 260 10.76 5.74 8.00
N TRP A 261 9.99 6.74 8.42
CA TRP A 261 9.74 7.96 7.64
C TRP A 261 10.74 9.09 7.91
N LYS A 262 11.59 8.95 8.93
CA LYS A 262 12.53 9.99 9.39
C LYS A 262 11.81 11.31 9.69
N SER A 263 10.59 11.23 10.23
CA SER A 263 9.73 12.38 10.50
C SER A 263 8.84 12.10 11.72
N PRO A 264 8.64 13.08 12.62
CA PRO A 264 7.67 12.98 13.72
C PRO A 264 6.21 13.21 13.28
N VAL A 265 6.02 13.72 12.06
CA VAL A 265 4.72 14.07 11.50
C VAL A 265 4.51 13.40 10.15
N LEU A 266 3.26 13.05 9.88
CA LEU A 266 2.78 12.62 8.58
C LEU A 266 1.54 13.45 8.22
N TRP A 267 1.10 13.32 6.97
CA TRP A 267 0.00 14.11 6.44
C TRP A 267 -1.11 13.20 5.95
N ARG A 268 -2.35 13.58 6.24
CA ARG A 268 -3.56 12.94 5.72
C ARG A 268 -4.34 13.95 4.90
N ILE A 269 -4.61 13.58 3.66
CA ILE A 269 -5.45 14.33 2.73
C ILE A 269 -6.86 13.77 2.88
N HIS A 270 -7.82 14.63 3.20
CA HIS A 270 -9.24 14.35 3.22
C HIS A 270 -9.87 14.87 1.94
N LEU A 271 -10.68 14.06 1.27
CA LEU A 271 -11.56 14.50 0.19
C LEU A 271 -12.99 14.11 0.56
N ARG A 272 -13.82 15.11 0.91
CA ARG A 272 -15.14 14.87 1.50
C ARG A 272 -16.30 15.19 0.58
N ILE A 273 -17.37 14.42 0.70
CA ILE A 273 -18.65 14.71 0.06
C ILE A 273 -19.80 14.11 0.87
N LYS A 274 -20.99 14.73 0.82
CA LYS A 274 -22.23 14.06 1.24
C LYS A 274 -22.92 13.47 0.03
N ALA A 275 -23.12 12.17 0.04
CA ALA A 275 -23.79 11.46 -1.04
C ALA A 275 -24.43 10.17 -0.54
N LYS A 276 -25.45 9.71 -1.26
CA LYS A 276 -26.00 8.36 -1.12
C LYS A 276 -25.38 7.39 -2.14
N GLU A 277 -24.97 7.90 -3.29
CA GLU A 277 -24.33 7.13 -4.34
C GLU A 277 -23.40 8.02 -5.15
N GLY A 278 -22.39 7.43 -5.78
CA GLY A 278 -21.50 8.18 -6.66
C GLY A 278 -20.33 7.37 -7.17
N SER A 279 -19.69 7.88 -8.21
CA SER A 279 -18.40 7.42 -8.71
C SER A 279 -17.44 8.60 -8.67
N TYR A 280 -16.28 8.40 -8.03
CA TYR A 280 -15.29 9.43 -7.74
C TYR A 280 -13.92 8.92 -8.16
N THR A 281 -13.17 9.76 -8.86
CA THR A 281 -11.86 9.39 -9.40
C THR A 281 -10.79 10.32 -8.86
N VAL A 282 -9.66 9.72 -8.47
CA VAL A 282 -8.39 10.43 -8.29
C VAL A 282 -7.36 9.92 -9.28
N THR A 283 -6.44 10.79 -9.65
CA THR A 283 -5.42 10.51 -10.66
C THR A 283 -4.07 11.05 -10.21
N VAL A 284 -3.05 10.21 -10.17
CA VAL A 284 -1.68 10.57 -9.80
C VAL A 284 -0.77 10.50 -11.02
N LYS A 285 -0.02 11.57 -11.27
CA LYS A 285 0.92 11.73 -12.39
C LYS A 285 2.19 12.44 -11.99
#